data_AF-A0A7J4FD30-F1
#
_entry.id   AF-A0A7J4FD30-F1
#
_cell.length_a   1.000
_cell.length_b   1.000
_cell.length_c   1.000
_cell.angle_alpha   90.00
_cell.angle_beta   90.00
_cell.angle_gamma   90.00
#
_symmetry.space_group_name_H-M   'P 1'
#
loop_
_entity.id
_entity.type
_entity.pdbx_description
1 polymer ?
#
loop_
_entity_poly.entity_id
_entity_poly.type
_entity_poly.pdbx_seq_one_letter_code
_entity_poly.pdbx_strand_id
1 'polypeptide(L)'
;MSVREVPPDLFIERLAGYLKRRVEAVSPPPWAPFVKTGVHKERPPQSPDWWYTRCASLLRKLYVKGPSGVSRLRKVYGGKRRMGVRPPHFRRASGAIIRHALQQLEDAGLVRSADKGRELTSEGRSLLEKIAIRIKRELAKERRKKKG
;
A
#
# COMPACT_ATOMS: atom_id res chain seq x y z
N MET A 1 15.48 -3.21 -12.26
CA MET A 1 15.74 -4.08 -11.08
C MET A 1 14.43 -4.26 -10.34
N SER A 2 14.10 -5.46 -9.86
CA SER A 2 12.73 -5.74 -9.41
C SER A 2 12.46 -5.28 -7.97
N VAL A 3 11.27 -4.73 -7.72
CA VAL A 3 10.74 -4.42 -6.37
C VAL A 3 10.69 -5.66 -5.47
N ARG A 4 10.73 -6.87 -6.06
CA ARG A 4 10.74 -8.15 -5.34
C ARG A 4 12.03 -8.41 -4.58
N GLU A 5 13.13 -7.78 -4.96
CA GLU A 5 14.47 -7.98 -4.37
C GLU A 5 14.70 -7.18 -3.08
N VAL A 6 13.76 -6.33 -2.68
CA VAL A 6 13.90 -5.41 -1.53
C VAL A 6 12.96 -5.83 -0.39
N PRO A 7 13.38 -5.72 0.88
CA PRO A 7 12.51 -5.98 2.02
C PRO A 7 11.19 -5.19 1.92
N PRO A 8 10.03 -5.87 2.06
CA PRO A 8 8.73 -5.26 1.81
C PRO A 8 8.41 -4.11 2.77
N ASP A 9 8.80 -4.24 4.04
CA ASP A 9 8.45 -3.27 5.08
C ASP A 9 9.19 -1.95 4.86
N LEU A 10 10.52 -2.02 4.68
CA LEU A 10 11.34 -0.86 4.32
C LEU A 10 10.89 -0.20 3.02
N PHE A 11 10.53 -0.99 2.02
CA PHE A 11 10.03 -0.45 0.76
C PHE A 11 8.73 0.33 0.94
N ILE A 12 7.77 -0.22 1.69
CA ILE A 12 6.48 0.43 1.94
C ILE A 12 6.67 1.71 2.74
N GLU A 13 7.54 1.71 3.74
CA GLU A 13 7.84 2.90 4.54
C GLU A 13 8.44 4.03 3.69
N ARG A 14 9.46 3.73 2.89
CA ARG A 14 10.11 4.71 2.00
C ARG A 14 9.15 5.24 0.93
N LEU A 15 8.34 4.36 0.35
CA LEU A 15 7.35 4.75 -0.63
C LEU A 15 6.24 5.61 0.01
N ALA A 16 5.78 5.29 1.20
CA ALA A 16 4.81 6.10 1.93
C ALA A 16 5.36 7.51 2.21
N GLY A 17 6.63 7.61 2.62
CA GLY A 17 7.31 8.89 2.80
C GLY A 17 7.46 9.68 1.49
N TYR A 18 7.69 9.01 0.36
CA TYR A 18 7.71 9.64 -0.96
C TYR A 18 6.33 10.19 -1.33
N LEU A 19 5.27 9.38 -1.20
CA LEU A 19 3.90 9.79 -1.51
C LEU A 19 3.49 11.01 -0.69
N LYS A 20 3.77 10.99 0.62
CA LYS A 20 3.46 12.12 1.53
C LYS A 20 4.14 13.44 1.14
N ARG A 21 5.35 13.38 0.56
CA ARG A 21 6.15 14.59 0.28
C ARG A 21 6.03 15.09 -1.17
N ARG A 22 5.75 14.19 -2.11
CA ARG A 22 5.89 14.48 -3.55
C ARG A 22 4.61 14.28 -4.36
N VAL A 23 3.59 13.64 -3.79
CA VAL A 23 2.36 13.32 -4.53
C VAL A 23 1.19 13.96 -3.81
N GLU A 24 0.89 15.19 -4.20
CA GLU A 24 -0.18 16.00 -3.60
C GLU A 24 -1.58 15.38 -3.80
N ALA A 25 -1.80 14.72 -4.93
CA ALA A 25 -3.05 14.00 -5.23
C ALA A 25 -3.34 12.87 -4.23
N VAL A 26 -2.32 12.31 -3.58
CA VAL A 26 -2.48 11.28 -2.54
C VAL A 26 -2.57 11.97 -1.19
N SER A 27 -3.72 12.52 -0.86
CA SER A 27 -3.98 13.12 0.46
C SER A 27 -5.00 12.29 1.27
N PRO A 28 -4.86 12.18 2.59
CA PRO A 28 -5.86 11.48 3.40
C PRO A 28 -7.21 12.22 3.32
N PRO A 29 -8.31 11.51 2.98
CA PRO A 29 -9.64 12.11 3.03
C PRO A 29 -10.01 12.60 4.44
N PRO A 30 -10.94 13.57 4.58
CA PRO A 30 -11.30 14.13 5.89
C PRO A 30 -11.76 13.10 6.92
N TRP A 31 -12.38 12.01 6.47
CA TRP A 31 -12.86 10.93 7.32
C TRP A 31 -11.77 9.90 7.70
N ALA A 32 -10.60 9.91 7.06
CA ALA A 32 -9.56 8.90 7.24
C ALA A 32 -9.06 8.74 8.69
N PRO A 33 -8.92 9.82 9.51
CA PRO A 33 -8.50 9.68 10.90
C PRO A 33 -9.51 8.95 11.80
N PHE A 34 -10.80 9.00 11.44
CA PHE A 34 -11.89 8.54 12.30
C PHE A 34 -12.31 7.10 12.03
N VAL A 35 -11.88 6.52 10.91
CA VAL A 35 -12.36 5.21 10.46
C VAL A 35 -11.40 4.07 10.74
N LYS A 36 -11.98 2.89 10.96
CA LYS A 36 -11.24 1.62 10.93
C LYS A 36 -11.03 1.11 9.51
N THR A 37 -9.93 0.38 9.30
CA THR A 37 -9.55 -0.15 7.98
C THR A 37 -10.44 -1.29 7.48
N GLY A 38 -11.25 -1.87 8.35
CA GLY A 38 -12.24 -2.88 8.00
C GLY A 38 -13.03 -3.36 9.21
N VAL A 39 -14.08 -4.13 8.95
CA VAL A 39 -14.99 -4.66 9.99
C VAL A 39 -14.28 -5.62 10.96
N HIS A 40 -13.17 -6.22 10.54
CA HIS A 40 -12.34 -7.10 11.37
C HIS A 40 -11.42 -6.36 12.35
N LYS A 41 -11.31 -5.04 12.26
CA LYS A 41 -10.54 -4.22 13.21
C LYS A 41 -11.46 -3.63 14.27
N GLU A 42 -10.94 -3.54 15.49
CA GLU A 42 -11.66 -2.95 16.63
C GLU A 42 -11.37 -1.45 16.74
N ARG A 43 -10.10 -1.05 16.58
CA ARG A 43 -9.66 0.35 16.68
C ARG A 43 -9.18 0.89 15.32
N PRO A 44 -9.25 2.22 15.10
CA PRO A 44 -8.56 2.88 13.99
C PRO A 44 -7.04 2.66 14.02
N PRO A 45 -6.34 2.84 12.90
CA PRO A 45 -4.87 2.83 12.88
C PRO A 45 -4.31 3.93 13.79
N GLN A 46 -3.26 3.61 14.56
CA GLN A 46 -2.62 4.55 15.48
C GLN A 46 -1.74 5.58 14.76
N SER A 47 -1.16 5.21 13.61
CA SER A 47 -0.34 6.13 12.82
C SER A 47 -1.24 7.11 12.07
N PRO A 48 -1.03 8.43 12.17
CA PRO A 48 -1.79 9.42 11.40
C PRO A 48 -1.53 9.29 9.89
N ASP A 49 -0.35 8.78 9.50
CA ASP A 49 0.08 8.62 8.12
C ASP A 49 -0.33 7.28 7.50
N TRP A 50 -1.24 6.52 8.14
CA TRP A 50 -1.62 5.19 7.71
C TRP A 50 -2.17 5.14 6.29
N TRP A 51 -2.75 6.25 5.81
CA TRP A 51 -3.27 6.39 4.46
C TRP A 51 -2.17 6.22 3.40
N TYR A 52 -1.02 6.87 3.62
CA TYR A 52 0.14 6.76 2.73
C TYR A 52 0.72 5.35 2.75
N THR A 53 0.77 4.71 3.93
CA THR A 53 1.17 3.30 4.06
C THR A 53 0.23 2.38 3.28
N ARG A 54 -1.09 2.67 3.30
CA ARG A 54 -2.08 1.91 2.53
C ARG A 54 -1.85 2.06 1.03
N CYS A 55 -1.65 3.29 0.55
CA CYS A 55 -1.38 3.59 -0.85
C CYS A 55 -0.08 2.92 -1.33
N ALA A 56 1.00 3.03 -0.56
CA ALA A 56 2.27 2.37 -0.84
C ALA A 56 2.14 0.83 -0.91
N SER A 57 1.39 0.25 0.04
CA SER A 57 1.09 -1.18 0.03
C SER A 57 0.31 -1.61 -1.22
N LEU A 58 -0.68 -0.82 -1.64
CA LEU A 58 -1.49 -1.08 -2.83
C LEU A 58 -0.64 -1.07 -4.09
N LEU A 59 0.18 -0.04 -4.30
CA LEU A 59 1.11 0.05 -5.44
C LEU A 59 2.04 -1.17 -5.50
N ARG A 60 2.65 -1.55 -4.37
CA ARG A 60 3.49 -2.74 -4.31
C ARG A 60 2.72 -4.02 -4.68
N LYS A 61 1.45 -4.16 -4.23
CA LYS A 61 0.65 -5.34 -4.57
C LYS A 61 0.28 -5.39 -6.04
N LEU A 62 -0.04 -4.25 -6.66
CA LEU A 62 -0.27 -4.18 -8.10
C LEU A 62 0.99 -4.57 -8.89
N TYR A 63 2.17 -4.16 -8.44
CA TYR A 63 3.45 -4.57 -9.05
C TYR A 63 3.68 -6.08 -8.98
N VAL A 64 3.46 -6.67 -7.80
CA VAL A 64 3.79 -8.09 -7.58
C VAL A 64 2.74 -9.03 -8.16
N LYS A 65 1.45 -8.72 -7.99
CA LYS A 65 0.33 -9.62 -8.35
C LYS A 65 -0.30 -9.29 -9.71
N GLY A 66 0.06 -8.17 -10.33
CA GLY A 66 -0.57 -7.68 -11.54
C GLY A 66 -1.94 -7.03 -11.31
N PRO A 67 -2.73 -6.84 -12.39
CA PRO A 67 -4.02 -6.15 -12.33
C PRO A 67 -4.95 -6.73 -11.26
N SER A 68 -5.49 -5.86 -10.40
CA SER A 68 -6.35 -6.29 -9.29
C SER A 68 -7.52 -5.35 -9.05
N GLY A 69 -8.73 -5.92 -9.02
CA GLY A 69 -9.94 -5.21 -8.61
C GLY A 69 -10.08 -5.05 -7.08
N VAL A 70 -10.99 -4.16 -6.67
CA VAL A 70 -11.27 -3.86 -5.25
C VAL A 70 -11.67 -5.12 -4.47
N SER A 71 -12.49 -6.00 -5.05
CA SER A 71 -12.95 -7.21 -4.39
C SER A 71 -11.81 -8.15 -4.00
N ARG A 72 -10.80 -8.30 -4.87
CA ARG A 72 -9.61 -9.11 -4.60
C ARG A 72 -8.74 -8.47 -3.50
N LEU A 73 -8.54 -7.16 -3.59
CA LEU A 73 -7.77 -6.40 -2.58
C LEU A 73 -8.45 -6.42 -1.21
N ARG A 74 -9.79 -6.38 -1.16
CA ARG A 74 -10.57 -6.54 0.08
C ARG A 74 -10.37 -7.89 0.75
N LYS A 75 -10.09 -8.95 -0.01
CA LYS A 75 -9.70 -10.25 0.54
C LYS A 75 -8.25 -10.21 1.06
N VAL A 76 -7.33 -9.60 0.31
CA VAL A 76 -5.91 -9.48 0.71
C VAL A 76 -5.72 -8.70 2.01
N TYR A 77 -6.46 -7.60 2.18
CA TYR A 77 -6.41 -6.78 3.40
C TYR A 77 -7.47 -7.18 4.44
N GLY A 78 -8.23 -8.23 4.17
CA GLY A 78 -9.18 -8.78 5.13
C GLY A 78 -8.46 -9.49 6.27
N GLY A 79 -9.22 -9.86 7.30
CA GLY A 79 -8.66 -10.50 8.47
C GLY A 79 -9.68 -11.29 9.25
N LYS A 80 -9.19 -12.07 10.21
CA LYS A 80 -10.00 -12.81 11.18
C LYS A 80 -10.65 -11.81 12.14
N ARG A 81 -11.98 -11.87 12.27
CA ARG A 81 -12.74 -11.05 13.23
C ARG A 81 -13.13 -11.90 14.44
N ARG A 82 -12.82 -11.43 15.65
CA ARG A 82 -13.34 -12.00 16.90
C ARG A 82 -14.83 -11.70 17.03
N MET A 83 -15.62 -12.70 17.37
CA MET A 83 -17.10 -12.62 17.47
C MET A 83 -17.60 -12.86 18.90
N GLY A 84 -16.82 -12.41 19.89
CA GLY A 84 -17.11 -12.64 21.31
C GLY A 84 -17.01 -14.13 21.66
N VAL A 85 -18.15 -14.74 21.97
CA VAL A 85 -18.30 -16.16 22.33
C VAL A 85 -18.31 -17.08 21.10
N ARG A 86 -18.73 -16.56 19.93
CA ARG A 86 -18.80 -17.36 18.69
C ARG A 86 -17.42 -17.54 18.06
N PRO A 87 -17.20 -18.66 17.32
CA PRO A 87 -15.96 -18.88 16.60
C PRO A 87 -15.59 -17.71 15.67
N PRO A 88 -14.29 -17.42 15.54
CA PRO A 88 -13.82 -16.32 14.71
C PRO A 88 -13.88 -16.65 13.22
N HIS A 89 -14.42 -15.72 12.41
CA HIS A 89 -14.55 -15.87 10.96
C HIS A 89 -13.77 -14.79 10.20
N PHE A 90 -13.37 -15.10 8.97
CA PHE A 90 -12.75 -14.14 8.07
C PHE A 90 -13.75 -13.06 7.63
N ARG A 91 -13.36 -11.78 7.69
CA ARG A 91 -14.11 -10.65 7.16
C ARG A 91 -13.23 -9.79 6.25
N ARG A 92 -13.81 -9.39 5.13
CA ARG A 92 -13.16 -8.54 4.13
C ARG A 92 -12.84 -7.13 4.69
N ALA A 93 -11.85 -6.48 4.10
CA ALA A 93 -11.52 -5.09 4.39
C ALA A 93 -12.61 -4.12 3.89
N SER A 94 -12.52 -2.87 4.35
CA SER A 94 -13.37 -1.79 3.84
C SER A 94 -13.13 -1.58 2.34
N GLY A 95 -14.23 -1.55 1.57
CA GLY A 95 -14.17 -1.27 0.14
C GLY A 95 -13.93 0.21 -0.16
N ALA A 96 -14.47 1.11 0.66
CA ALA A 96 -14.33 2.55 0.49
C ALA A 96 -12.86 2.97 0.56
N ILE A 97 -12.14 2.53 1.59
CA ILE A 97 -10.72 2.85 1.77
C ILE A 97 -9.88 2.44 0.56
N ILE A 98 -10.05 1.19 0.10
CA ILE A 98 -9.29 0.68 -1.05
C ILE A 98 -9.68 1.41 -2.33
N ARG A 99 -10.97 1.71 -2.53
CA ARG A 99 -11.45 2.40 -3.73
C ARG A 99 -10.93 3.83 -3.80
N HIS A 100 -11.07 4.61 -2.73
CA HIS A 100 -10.59 5.99 -2.68
C HIS A 100 -9.07 6.09 -2.81
N ALA A 101 -8.32 5.20 -2.16
CA ALA A 101 -6.87 5.17 -2.32
C ALA A 101 -6.47 4.85 -3.78
N LEU A 102 -7.19 3.95 -4.47
CA LEU A 102 -6.91 3.65 -5.87
C LEU A 102 -7.30 4.80 -6.81
N GLN A 103 -8.38 5.51 -6.53
CA GLN A 103 -8.80 6.70 -7.29
C GLN A 103 -7.74 7.80 -7.19
N GLN A 104 -7.26 8.12 -5.99
CA GLN A 104 -6.19 9.10 -5.81
C GLN A 104 -4.87 8.71 -6.48
N LEU A 105 -4.55 7.41 -6.50
CA LEU A 105 -3.38 6.91 -7.22
C LEU A 105 -3.55 6.94 -8.74
N GLU A 106 -4.79 6.91 -9.23
CA GLU A 106 -5.16 7.06 -10.63
C GLU A 106 -5.09 8.52 -11.05
N ASP A 107 -5.60 9.44 -10.22
CA ASP A 107 -5.45 10.89 -10.39
C ASP A 107 -3.97 11.32 -10.39
N ALA A 108 -3.13 10.61 -9.61
CA ALA A 108 -1.68 10.81 -9.59
C ALA A 108 -0.93 10.21 -10.80
N GLY A 109 -1.62 9.55 -11.74
CA GLY A 109 -1.01 8.92 -12.91
C GLY A 109 -0.18 7.65 -12.63
N LEU A 110 -0.19 7.15 -11.39
CA LEU A 110 0.60 5.98 -10.98
C LEU A 110 -0.13 4.65 -11.28
N VAL A 111 -1.45 4.70 -11.34
CA VAL A 111 -2.34 3.57 -11.60
C VAL A 111 -3.29 3.96 -12.73
N ARG A 112 -3.72 2.98 -13.52
CA ARG A 112 -4.75 3.14 -14.55
C ARG A 112 -5.80 2.04 -14.43
N SER A 113 -7.01 2.34 -14.87
CA SER A 113 -8.03 1.33 -15.15
C SER A 113 -7.57 0.34 -16.23
N ALA A 114 -7.93 -0.93 -16.06
CA ALA A 114 -7.68 -2.02 -17.01
C ALA A 114 -8.86 -3.01 -16.93
N ASP A 115 -9.02 -3.88 -17.93
CA ASP A 115 -10.17 -4.82 -18.00
C ASP A 115 -10.32 -5.70 -16.75
N LYS A 116 -9.20 -6.05 -16.11
CA LYS A 116 -9.14 -6.90 -14.90
C LYS A 116 -9.06 -6.10 -13.58
N GLY A 117 -9.38 -4.81 -13.62
CA GLY A 117 -9.41 -3.91 -12.46
C GLY A 117 -8.49 -2.72 -12.62
N ARG A 118 -7.43 -2.65 -11.83
CA ARG A 118 -6.44 -1.56 -11.89
C ARG A 118 -5.05 -2.11 -12.05
N GLU A 119 -4.24 -1.45 -12.86
CA GLU A 119 -2.85 -1.79 -13.15
C GLU A 119 -1.94 -0.58 -12.90
N LEU A 120 -0.66 -0.83 -12.63
CA LEU A 120 0.34 0.24 -12.63
C LEU A 120 0.58 0.77 -14.05
N THR A 121 0.78 2.09 -14.14
CA THR A 121 1.29 2.74 -15.34
C THR A 121 2.78 2.50 -15.51
N SER A 122 3.33 2.84 -16.69
CA SER A 122 4.78 2.83 -16.94
C SER A 122 5.52 3.72 -15.94
N GLU A 123 4.96 4.90 -15.65
CA GLU A 123 5.47 5.85 -14.66
C GLU A 123 5.44 5.27 -13.24
N GLY A 124 4.32 4.66 -12.86
CA GLY A 124 4.17 3.98 -11.57
C GLY A 124 5.20 2.86 -11.39
N ARG A 125 5.42 2.03 -12.43
CA ARG A 125 6.47 1.00 -12.40
C ARG A 125 7.86 1.61 -12.27
N SER A 126 8.19 2.63 -13.07
CA SER A 126 9.48 3.32 -13.02
C SER A 126 9.77 3.92 -11.65
N LEU A 127 8.78 4.55 -11.03
CA LEU A 127 8.89 5.11 -9.68
C LEU A 127 9.23 4.05 -8.64
N LEU A 128 8.50 2.93 -8.64
CA LEU A 128 8.72 1.83 -7.71
C LEU A 128 10.13 1.23 -7.86
N GLU A 129 10.60 1.08 -9.09
CA GLU A 129 11.94 0.55 -9.37
C GLU A 129 13.05 1.53 -8.95
N LYS A 130 12.88 2.83 -9.19
CA LYS A 130 13.82 3.86 -8.70
C LYS A 130 13.96 3.84 -7.18
N ILE A 131 12.85 3.70 -6.46
CA ILE A 131 12.86 3.58 -4.99
C ILE A 131 13.54 2.28 -4.55
N ALA A 132 13.25 1.15 -5.21
CA ALA A 132 13.88 -0.13 -4.91
C ALA A 132 15.41 -0.07 -5.09
N ILE A 133 15.90 0.55 -6.18
CA ILE A 133 17.33 0.75 -6.44
C ILE A 133 17.97 1.59 -5.33
N ARG A 134 17.31 2.68 -4.92
CA ARG A 134 17.80 3.55 -3.84
C ARG A 134 17.96 2.77 -2.53
N ILE A 135 16.96 1.99 -2.14
CA ILE A 135 17.00 1.19 -0.91
C ILE A 135 18.13 0.15 -0.96
N LYS A 136 18.32 -0.55 -2.08
CA LYS A 136 19.44 -1.52 -2.19
C LYS A 136 20.79 -0.85 -2.07
N ARG A 137 20.97 0.35 -2.64
CA ARG A 137 22.21 1.13 -2.48
C ARG A 137 22.45 1.51 -1.02
N GLU A 138 21.40 1.91 -0.30
CA GLU A 138 21.47 2.20 1.15
C GLU A 138 21.85 0.94 1.94
N LEU A 139 21.17 -0.19 1.72
CA LEU A 139 21.46 -1.47 2.37
C LEU A 139 22.88 -1.98 2.07
N ALA A 140 23.38 -1.79 0.85
CA ALA A 140 24.75 -2.16 0.48
C ALA A 140 25.79 -1.31 1.24
N LYS A 141 25.52 -0.02 1.45
CA LYS A 141 26.37 0.89 2.24
C LYS A 141 26.38 0.49 3.72
N GLU A 142 25.23 0.18 4.29
CA GLU A 142 25.13 -0.27 5.70
C GLU A 142 25.88 -1.59 5.94
N ARG A 143 25.77 -2.54 5.00
CA ARG A 143 26.51 -3.81 5.06
C ARG A 143 28.02 -3.62 4.99
N ARG A 144 28.49 -2.61 4.25
CA ARG A 144 29.92 -2.24 4.20
C ARG A 144 30.38 -1.62 5.52
N LYS A 145 29.58 -0.72 6.11
CA LYS A 145 29.90 -0.08 7.39
C LYS A 145 29.92 -1.02 8.60
N LYS A 146 29.17 -2.13 8.56
CA LYS A 146 29.16 -3.15 9.63
C LYS A 146 30.29 -4.17 9.55
N LYS A 147 31.06 -4.19 8.45
CA LYS A 147 32.14 -5.15 8.20
C LYS A 147 33.55 -4.58 8.39
N GLY A 148 33.67 -3.25 8.49
CA GLY A 148 34.88 -2.57 8.94
C GLY A 148 34.68 -2.08 10.35
#